data_AF-A0A5R9GPB6-F1
#
_entry.id   AF-A0A5R9GPB6-F1
#
_cell.length_a   1.000
_cell.length_b   1.000
_cell.length_c   1.000
_cell.angle_alpha   90.00
_cell.angle_beta   90.00
_cell.angle_gamma   90.00
#
_symmetry.space_group_name_H-M   'P 1'
#
loop_
_entity.id
_entity.type
_entity.pdbx_description
1 polymer ?
#
loop_
_entity_poly.entity_id
_entity_poly.type
_entity_poly.pdbx_seq_one_letter_code
_entity_poly.pdbx_strand_id
1 'polypeptide(L)'
;MKEHWWNLPGPSRFVDRVERDVRDGHSVFLELPLERPSGLREAVAERFSESSLHWEDLFASDDKPLDLMYDLFLPDHPPSALRTMESLPTGDRFSMLIVWVEEIAEGDAPAWADFFEKYGTLCRSNPDWHHPVFLVPDAAAWGAHRKMKNTPYASTVRWNDTVERLDMQMYIGSLQLAYGESKLEQQVARHLMAELSLWDRDLALFLAGRSEQELFHPERALVEYAGERGWQPRAVDLELAWSKGMAFRVEERLEWHSAWLAMNGDLAQLRRRMWAAQVAVLFPHLELLRHKLLELIGPQIALPVYDEKGYAVNDLFELEFRHIYYFLSRGGAHHPPQLVSYVNELRRIRNWLAHLNVLGAENIRTLANPPRMIAELEEFAS
;
A
#
# COMPACT_ATOMS: atom_id res chain seq x y z
N MET A 1 -2.61 5.97 -15.36
CA MET A 1 -2.91 5.58 -13.96
C MET A 1 -1.85 4.66 -13.34
N LYS A 2 -1.34 3.63 -14.04
CA LYS A 2 -0.24 2.79 -13.52
C LYS A 2 1.01 3.60 -13.12
N GLU A 3 1.30 4.67 -13.85
CA GLU A 3 2.43 5.59 -13.62
C GLU A 3 2.40 6.31 -12.26
N HIS A 4 1.24 6.49 -11.62
CA HIS A 4 1.19 7.25 -10.36
C HIS A 4 1.79 6.46 -9.18
N TRP A 5 1.71 5.13 -9.18
CA TRP A 5 2.14 4.32 -8.03
C TRP A 5 3.60 4.58 -7.62
N TRP A 6 4.50 4.62 -8.59
CA TRP A 6 5.92 4.81 -8.37
C TRP A 6 6.33 6.25 -8.04
N ASN A 7 5.39 7.19 -8.16
CA ASN A 7 5.56 8.60 -7.76
C ASN A 7 5.09 8.86 -6.32
N LEU A 8 4.58 7.84 -5.62
CA LEU A 8 4.20 7.97 -4.20
C LEU A 8 5.45 7.98 -3.31
N PRO A 9 5.42 8.65 -2.14
CA PRO A 9 6.59 8.80 -1.26
C PRO A 9 7.33 7.49 -0.95
N GLY A 10 6.62 6.43 -0.56
CA GLY A 10 7.19 5.12 -0.27
C GLY A 10 7.84 4.45 -1.49
N PRO A 11 7.05 4.11 -2.53
CA PRO A 11 7.55 3.55 -3.79
C PRO A 11 8.67 4.37 -4.45
N SER A 12 8.59 5.70 -4.47
CA SER A 12 9.65 6.57 -5.03
C SER A 12 10.94 6.43 -4.23
N ARG A 13 10.89 6.43 -2.89
CA ARG A 13 12.10 6.25 -2.06
C ARG A 13 12.81 4.93 -2.35
N PHE A 14 12.07 3.87 -2.68
CA PHE A 14 12.66 2.60 -3.10
C PHE A 14 13.39 2.73 -4.44
N VAL A 15 12.75 3.36 -5.44
CA VAL A 15 13.36 3.62 -6.74
C VAL A 15 14.57 4.55 -6.61
N ASP A 16 14.49 5.62 -5.82
CA ASP A 16 15.58 6.57 -5.55
C ASP A 16 16.78 5.88 -4.88
N ARG A 17 16.52 4.85 -4.05
CA ARG A 17 17.58 4.05 -3.43
C ARG A 17 18.28 3.16 -4.47
N VAL A 18 17.52 2.50 -5.34
CA VAL A 18 18.09 1.74 -6.47
C VAL A 18 18.91 2.67 -7.35
N GLU A 19 18.38 3.85 -7.69
CA GLU A 19 19.07 4.84 -8.51
C GLU A 19 20.41 5.26 -7.89
N ARG A 20 20.40 5.59 -6.60
CA ARG A 20 21.61 5.98 -5.87
C ARG A 20 22.67 4.88 -5.91
N ASP A 21 22.29 3.64 -5.60
CA ASP A 21 23.24 2.52 -5.55
C ASP A 21 23.86 2.27 -6.94
N VAL A 22 23.08 2.37 -8.03
CA VAL A 22 23.58 2.28 -9.41
C VAL A 22 24.54 3.42 -9.73
N ARG A 23 24.19 4.67 -9.38
CA ARG A 23 25.05 5.84 -9.61
C ARG A 23 26.35 5.78 -8.83
N ASP A 24 26.34 5.13 -7.67
CA ASP A 24 27.53 4.82 -6.86
C ASP A 24 28.37 3.66 -7.45
N GLY A 25 27.95 3.10 -8.59
CA GLY A 25 28.66 2.03 -9.30
C GLY A 25 28.36 0.63 -8.75
N HIS A 26 27.32 0.46 -7.93
CA HIS A 26 26.94 -0.84 -7.41
C HIS A 26 25.98 -1.58 -8.35
N SER A 27 26.21 -2.89 -8.50
CA SER A 27 25.17 -3.79 -9.00
C SER A 27 24.12 -4.02 -7.90
N VAL A 28 22.85 -3.85 -8.24
CA VAL A 28 21.73 -3.88 -7.28
C VAL A 28 20.91 -5.15 -7.46
N PHE A 29 20.79 -5.89 -6.36
CA PHE A 29 19.99 -7.11 -6.25
C PHE A 29 18.69 -6.78 -5.52
N LEU A 30 17.56 -6.83 -6.23
CA LEU A 30 16.27 -6.53 -5.63
C LEU A 30 15.68 -7.80 -5.02
N GLU A 31 15.31 -7.71 -3.75
CA GLU A 31 14.53 -8.75 -3.09
C GLU A 31 13.06 -8.36 -3.19
N LEU A 32 12.36 -8.96 -4.17
CA LEU A 32 10.95 -8.71 -4.44
C LEU A 32 10.10 -9.93 -4.04
N PRO A 33 8.80 -9.72 -3.72
CA PRO A 33 7.85 -10.83 -3.72
C PRO A 33 7.77 -11.45 -5.13
N LEU A 34 7.42 -12.74 -5.19
CA LEU A 34 7.20 -13.52 -6.41
C LEU A 34 6.26 -12.79 -7.38
N GLU A 35 5.19 -12.24 -6.83
CA GLU A 35 4.28 -11.35 -7.52
C GLU A 35 4.84 -9.93 -7.48
N ARG A 36 5.72 -9.61 -8.44
CA ARG A 36 6.43 -8.33 -8.48
C ARG A 36 5.44 -7.16 -8.64
N PRO A 37 5.64 -6.03 -7.95
CA PRO A 37 4.87 -4.83 -8.21
C PRO A 37 5.02 -4.39 -9.69
N SER A 38 3.94 -4.45 -10.47
CA SER A 38 4.02 -4.09 -11.89
C SER A 38 4.48 -2.64 -12.12
N GLY A 39 5.19 -2.39 -13.22
CA GLY A 39 5.72 -1.06 -13.55
C GLY A 39 7.09 -0.75 -12.92
N LEU A 40 7.67 -1.65 -12.12
CA LEU A 40 8.94 -1.40 -11.42
C LEU A 40 10.09 -1.15 -12.41
N ARG A 41 10.20 -1.98 -13.45
CA ARG A 41 11.25 -1.85 -14.47
C ARG A 41 11.20 -0.48 -15.12
N GLU A 42 10.01 -0.06 -15.57
CA GLU A 42 9.79 1.22 -16.22
C GLU A 42 10.12 2.38 -15.27
N ALA A 43 9.67 2.30 -14.02
CA ALA A 43 9.92 3.33 -13.02
C ALA A 43 11.41 3.51 -12.69
N VAL A 44 12.18 2.41 -12.66
CA VAL A 44 13.64 2.47 -12.48
C VAL A 44 14.31 3.01 -13.73
N ALA A 45 13.94 2.51 -14.93
CA ALA A 45 14.51 2.97 -16.20
C ALA A 45 14.28 4.46 -16.46
N GLU A 46 13.12 5.00 -16.10
CA GLU A 46 12.78 6.41 -16.26
C GLU A 46 13.75 7.35 -15.51
N ARG A 47 14.29 6.92 -14.35
CA ARG A 47 15.30 7.67 -13.59
C ARG A 47 16.62 7.85 -14.32
N PHE A 48 16.89 7.02 -15.32
CA PHE A 48 18.11 7.06 -16.12
C PHE A 48 17.90 7.60 -17.53
N SER A 49 16.68 8.00 -17.88
CA SER A 49 16.33 8.47 -19.24
C SER A 49 17.12 9.71 -19.69
N GLU A 50 17.51 10.59 -18.76
CA GLU A 50 18.35 11.78 -19.04
C GLU A 50 19.84 11.55 -18.72
N SER A 51 20.23 10.34 -18.33
CA SER A 51 21.61 10.03 -17.97
C SER A 51 22.45 9.65 -19.20
N SER A 52 23.78 9.71 -19.05
CA SER A 52 24.70 9.15 -20.05
C SER A 52 24.84 7.62 -19.96
N LEU A 53 24.09 6.97 -19.07
CA LEU A 53 24.09 5.51 -18.93
C LEU A 53 23.12 4.91 -19.95
N HIS A 54 23.55 3.81 -20.57
CA HIS A 54 22.75 3.07 -21.54
C HIS A 54 22.03 1.91 -20.84
N TRP A 55 20.73 1.77 -21.05
CA TRP A 55 19.92 0.69 -20.49
C TRP A 55 19.83 -0.47 -21.47
N GLU A 56 20.11 -1.68 -20.98
CA GLU A 56 19.99 -2.92 -21.75
C GLU A 56 19.22 -3.97 -20.95
N ASP A 57 18.31 -4.68 -21.61
CA ASP A 57 17.59 -5.81 -21.02
C ASP A 57 18.30 -7.12 -21.38
N LEU A 58 18.43 -8.00 -20.39
CA LEU A 58 19.17 -9.24 -20.52
C LEU A 58 18.38 -10.39 -19.92
N PHE A 59 17.95 -11.32 -20.78
CA PHE A 59 17.28 -12.55 -20.37
C PHE A 59 18.32 -13.64 -20.15
N ALA A 60 18.41 -14.16 -18.93
CA ALA A 60 19.35 -15.21 -18.56
C ALA A 60 18.91 -16.55 -19.17
N SER A 61 19.41 -16.86 -20.37
CA SER A 61 19.02 -18.04 -21.14
C SER A 61 19.90 -19.29 -20.94
N ASP A 62 21.02 -19.17 -20.22
CA ASP A 62 21.95 -20.29 -19.97
C ASP A 62 22.74 -20.17 -18.66
N ASP A 63 23.53 -21.21 -18.37
CA ASP A 63 24.42 -21.36 -17.21
C ASP A 63 25.81 -20.72 -17.40
N LYS A 64 26.01 -19.95 -18.48
CA LYS A 64 27.31 -19.35 -18.85
C LYS A 64 27.21 -17.84 -18.97
N PRO A 65 26.96 -17.13 -17.85
CA PRO A 65 26.79 -15.67 -17.85
C PRO A 65 27.92 -14.92 -18.53
N LEU A 66 29.17 -15.37 -18.36
CA LEU A 66 30.32 -14.73 -19.01
C LEU A 66 30.24 -14.82 -20.54
N ASP A 67 29.97 -16.01 -21.09
CA ASP A 67 29.88 -16.18 -22.55
C ASP A 67 28.73 -15.37 -23.12
N LEU A 68 27.58 -15.33 -22.42
CA LEU A 68 26.43 -14.52 -22.78
C LEU A 68 26.76 -13.02 -22.82
N MET A 69 27.54 -12.51 -21.86
CA MET A 69 27.98 -11.11 -21.87
C MET A 69 28.86 -10.78 -23.08
N TYR A 70 29.79 -11.69 -23.43
CA TYR A 70 30.60 -11.52 -24.63
C TYR A 70 29.77 -11.52 -25.91
N ASP A 71 28.85 -12.47 -26.03
CA ASP A 71 28.06 -12.63 -27.25
C ASP A 71 27.13 -11.43 -27.50
N LEU A 72 26.58 -10.84 -26.44
CA LEU A 72 25.67 -9.70 -26.54
C LEU A 72 26.39 -8.36 -26.68
N PHE A 73 27.37 -8.10 -25.81
CA PHE A 73 27.95 -6.76 -25.70
C PHE A 73 29.29 -6.60 -26.41
N LEU A 74 29.98 -7.71 -26.71
CA LEU A 74 31.28 -7.73 -27.37
C LEU A 74 31.30 -8.71 -28.57
N PRO A 75 30.37 -8.58 -29.55
CA PRO A 75 30.26 -9.53 -30.66
C PRO A 75 31.50 -9.55 -31.56
N ASP A 76 32.25 -8.45 -31.60
CA ASP A 76 33.49 -8.32 -32.38
C ASP A 76 34.73 -8.86 -31.62
N HIS A 77 34.54 -9.43 -30.42
CA HIS A 77 35.64 -10.01 -29.66
C HIS A 77 36.29 -11.17 -30.44
N PRO A 78 37.62 -11.19 -30.63
CA PRO A 78 38.27 -12.20 -31.46
C PRO A 78 37.95 -13.63 -30.96
N PRO A 79 37.53 -14.55 -31.84
CA PRO A 79 37.23 -15.94 -31.44
C PRO A 79 38.45 -16.68 -30.86
N SER A 80 39.66 -16.22 -31.20
CA SER A 80 40.92 -16.77 -30.68
C SER A 80 41.37 -16.17 -29.36
N ALA A 81 40.75 -15.07 -28.91
CA ALA A 81 41.07 -14.43 -27.64
C ALA A 81 40.31 -15.12 -26.49
N LEU A 82 41.00 -15.33 -25.37
CA LEU A 82 40.41 -15.96 -24.19
C LEU A 82 39.34 -15.05 -23.59
N ARG A 83 38.11 -15.55 -23.46
CA ARG A 83 37.04 -14.86 -22.73
C ARG A 83 37.31 -14.96 -21.23
N THR A 84 37.57 -13.83 -20.59
CA THR A 84 37.83 -13.75 -19.14
C THR A 84 37.01 -12.64 -18.49
N MET A 85 36.89 -12.67 -17.17
CA MET A 85 36.24 -11.58 -16.43
C MET A 85 37.06 -10.29 -16.57
N GLU A 86 38.39 -10.40 -16.59
CA GLU A 86 39.34 -9.29 -16.65
C GLU A 86 39.29 -8.55 -17.99
N SER A 87 39.03 -9.26 -19.09
CA SER A 87 38.92 -8.65 -20.42
C SER A 87 37.53 -8.08 -20.72
N LEU A 88 36.51 -8.43 -19.93
CA LEU A 88 35.13 -8.02 -20.19
C LEU A 88 34.92 -6.48 -20.12
N PRO A 89 35.45 -5.75 -19.12
CA PRO A 89 35.27 -4.29 -19.01
C PRO A 89 36.10 -3.46 -19.99
N THR A 90 36.97 -4.10 -20.80
CA THR A 90 37.89 -3.37 -21.69
C THR A 90 37.27 -2.94 -23.03
N GLY A 91 36.05 -3.38 -23.33
CA GLY A 91 35.35 -2.96 -24.54
C GLY A 91 34.53 -1.69 -24.32
N ASP A 92 34.70 -0.71 -25.21
CA ASP A 92 33.98 0.58 -25.14
C ASP A 92 32.45 0.41 -25.07
N ARG A 93 31.91 -0.61 -25.74
CA ARG A 93 30.48 -0.97 -25.74
C ARG A 93 29.98 -1.51 -24.41
N PHE A 94 30.88 -2.02 -23.58
CA PHE A 94 30.59 -2.58 -22.28
C PHE A 94 31.00 -1.61 -21.17
N SER A 95 30.89 -0.30 -21.42
CA SER A 95 31.10 0.76 -20.44
C SER A 95 29.84 1.60 -20.31
N MET A 96 29.61 2.19 -19.13
CA MET A 96 28.43 3.06 -18.89
C MET A 96 27.08 2.36 -19.15
N LEU A 97 26.99 1.05 -18.91
CA LEU A 97 25.76 0.27 -19.07
C LEU A 97 25.06 0.02 -17.74
N ILE A 98 23.74 0.04 -17.78
CA ILE A 98 22.85 -0.58 -16.80
C ILE A 98 22.25 -1.81 -17.47
N VAL A 99 22.53 -3.00 -16.93
CA VAL A 99 22.04 -4.26 -17.47
C VAL A 99 20.96 -4.80 -16.54
N TRP A 100 19.70 -4.79 -16.99
CA TRP A 100 18.56 -5.35 -16.29
C TRP A 100 18.44 -6.85 -16.59
N VAL A 101 18.79 -7.70 -15.63
CA VAL A 101 18.91 -9.15 -15.80
C VAL A 101 17.65 -9.86 -15.29
N GLU A 102 16.87 -10.46 -16.17
CA GLU A 102 15.66 -11.21 -15.81
C GLU A 102 15.75 -12.71 -16.13
N GLU A 103 14.80 -13.46 -15.59
CA GLU A 103 14.54 -14.86 -15.93
C GLU A 103 15.69 -15.84 -15.62
N ILE A 104 16.52 -15.54 -14.61
CA ILE A 104 17.53 -16.47 -14.12
C ILE A 104 16.83 -17.73 -13.58
N ALA A 105 16.94 -18.84 -14.32
CA ALA A 105 16.39 -20.12 -13.91
C ALA A 105 17.06 -20.61 -12.60
N GLU A 106 16.31 -21.33 -11.76
CA GLU A 106 16.80 -21.82 -10.46
C GLU A 106 18.06 -22.70 -10.62
N GLY A 107 18.16 -23.46 -11.71
CA GLY A 107 19.32 -24.29 -12.03
C GLY A 107 20.58 -23.50 -12.38
N ASP A 108 20.42 -22.31 -12.97
CA ASP A 108 21.53 -21.48 -13.48
C ASP A 108 21.97 -20.43 -12.45
N ALA A 109 21.13 -20.17 -11.45
CA ALA A 109 21.38 -19.21 -10.39
C ALA A 109 22.74 -19.35 -9.68
N PRO A 110 23.28 -20.56 -9.39
CA PRO A 110 24.62 -20.70 -8.82
C PRO A 110 25.73 -20.11 -9.71
N ALA A 111 25.64 -20.29 -11.03
CA ALA A 111 26.61 -19.77 -11.99
C ALA A 111 26.53 -18.24 -12.10
N TRP A 112 25.31 -17.70 -12.17
CA TRP A 112 25.07 -16.26 -12.12
C TRP A 112 25.57 -15.61 -10.83
N ALA A 113 25.33 -16.24 -9.68
CA ALA A 113 25.83 -15.75 -8.39
C ALA A 113 27.37 -15.66 -8.37
N ASP A 114 28.05 -16.71 -8.85
CA ASP A 114 29.51 -16.77 -8.93
C ASP A 114 30.07 -15.71 -9.90
N PHE A 115 29.40 -15.50 -11.04
CA PHE A 115 29.72 -14.43 -11.97
C PHE A 115 29.66 -13.04 -11.30
N PHE A 116 28.55 -12.71 -10.64
CA PHE A 116 28.39 -11.42 -9.98
C PHE A 116 29.40 -11.20 -8.85
N GLU A 117 29.71 -12.25 -8.07
CA GLU A 117 30.72 -12.19 -7.00
C GLU A 117 32.13 -11.89 -7.54
N LYS A 118 32.53 -12.61 -8.59
CA LYS A 118 33.81 -12.40 -9.27
C LYS A 118 33.87 -11.02 -9.92
N TYR A 119 32.78 -10.60 -10.57
CA TYR A 119 32.69 -9.29 -11.21
C TYR A 119 32.82 -8.15 -10.20
N GLY A 120 32.09 -8.20 -9.08
CA GLY A 120 32.18 -7.18 -8.03
C GLY A 120 33.59 -7.08 -7.42
N THR A 121 34.28 -8.22 -7.26
CA THR A 121 35.67 -8.26 -6.80
C THR A 121 36.63 -7.61 -7.80
N LEU A 122 36.40 -7.82 -9.10
CA LEU A 122 37.17 -7.19 -10.18
C LEU A 122 36.96 -5.67 -10.20
N CYS A 123 35.72 -5.19 -10.09
CA CYS A 123 35.38 -3.76 -10.05
C CYS A 123 36.07 -3.07 -8.89
N ARG A 124 36.12 -3.71 -7.71
CA ARG A 124 36.86 -3.19 -6.56
C ARG A 124 38.34 -2.99 -6.80
N SER A 125 38.94 -3.87 -7.60
CA SER A 125 40.36 -3.79 -7.91
C SER A 125 40.68 -2.70 -8.94
N ASN A 126 39.64 -2.13 -9.60
CA ASN A 126 39.77 -1.15 -10.67
C ASN A 126 38.71 -0.04 -10.56
N PRO A 127 38.78 0.84 -9.54
CA PRO A 127 37.73 1.83 -9.25
C PRO A 127 37.60 2.94 -10.30
N ASP A 128 38.63 3.15 -11.13
CA ASP A 128 38.59 4.14 -12.22
C ASP A 128 37.83 3.63 -13.47
N TRP A 129 37.36 2.37 -13.46
CA TRP A 129 36.61 1.81 -14.57
C TRP A 129 35.17 2.28 -14.54
N HIS A 130 34.66 2.72 -15.70
CA HIS A 130 33.24 2.93 -15.93
C HIS A 130 32.57 1.57 -16.21
N HIS A 131 32.57 0.69 -15.20
CA HIS A 131 32.07 -0.66 -15.33
C HIS A 131 30.53 -0.71 -15.42
N PRO A 132 29.97 -1.63 -16.19
CA PRO A 132 28.54 -1.90 -16.17
C PRO A 132 28.06 -2.30 -14.79
N VAL A 133 26.84 -1.87 -14.47
CA VAL A 133 26.14 -2.23 -13.25
C VAL A 133 24.94 -3.11 -13.60
N PHE A 134 24.74 -4.15 -12.81
CA PHE A 134 23.65 -5.09 -13.02
C PHE A 134 22.48 -4.78 -12.09
N LEU A 135 21.26 -4.83 -12.62
CA LEU A 135 20.02 -4.76 -11.86
C LEU A 135 19.31 -6.12 -11.95
N VAL A 136 19.12 -6.78 -10.80
CA VAL A 136 18.61 -8.17 -10.78
C VAL A 136 17.34 -8.23 -9.89
N PRO A 137 16.13 -8.27 -10.47
CA PRO A 137 14.87 -8.21 -9.72
C PRO A 137 14.50 -9.50 -8.96
N ASP A 138 15.11 -10.64 -9.29
CA ASP A 138 14.75 -11.98 -8.76
C ASP A 138 15.70 -12.53 -7.69
N ALA A 139 16.49 -11.66 -7.07
CA ALA A 139 17.57 -12.07 -6.16
C ALA A 139 17.10 -12.93 -4.97
N ALA A 140 15.84 -12.75 -4.54
CA ALA A 140 15.26 -13.54 -3.46
C ALA A 140 14.99 -15.00 -3.85
N ALA A 141 14.53 -15.25 -5.08
CA ALA A 141 14.03 -16.56 -5.52
C ALA A 141 15.10 -17.66 -5.46
N TRP A 142 16.36 -17.31 -5.70
CA TRP A 142 17.49 -18.24 -5.71
C TRP A 142 18.52 -17.97 -4.61
N GLY A 143 18.16 -17.16 -3.60
CA GLY A 143 18.99 -16.98 -2.41
C GLY A 143 20.25 -16.12 -2.62
N ALA A 144 20.30 -15.31 -3.69
CA ALA A 144 21.40 -14.42 -4.03
C ALA A 144 21.85 -13.56 -2.86
N HIS A 145 20.88 -13.04 -2.12
CA HIS A 145 21.07 -12.10 -1.03
C HIS A 145 22.11 -12.55 0.00
N ARG A 146 22.20 -13.85 0.30
CA ARG A 146 23.19 -14.36 1.26
C ARG A 146 24.61 -14.23 0.76
N LYS A 147 24.81 -14.48 -0.53
CA LYS A 147 26.13 -14.37 -1.18
C LYS A 147 26.47 -12.90 -1.43
N MET A 148 25.54 -12.13 -1.99
CA MET A 148 25.79 -10.75 -2.42
C MET A 148 25.97 -9.76 -1.27
N LYS A 149 25.46 -10.06 -0.06
CA LYS A 149 25.58 -9.16 1.10
C LYS A 149 27.00 -8.74 1.43
N ASN A 150 28.00 -9.58 1.12
CA ASN A 150 29.41 -9.31 1.41
C ASN A 150 30.24 -9.06 0.13
N THR A 151 29.60 -9.07 -1.04
CA THR A 151 30.27 -8.85 -2.31
C THR A 151 30.54 -7.36 -2.48
N PRO A 152 31.81 -6.94 -2.73
CA PRO A 152 32.10 -5.55 -3.05
C PRO A 152 31.34 -5.09 -4.29
N TYR A 153 30.88 -3.84 -4.30
CA TYR A 153 30.08 -3.28 -5.40
C TYR A 153 28.76 -4.02 -5.67
N ALA A 154 28.27 -4.79 -4.71
CA ALA A 154 26.90 -5.31 -4.71
C ALA A 154 26.10 -4.61 -3.61
N SER A 155 24.88 -4.20 -3.94
CA SER A 155 23.89 -3.75 -2.97
C SER A 155 22.65 -4.63 -3.03
N THR A 156 21.96 -4.78 -1.90
CA THR A 156 20.69 -5.52 -1.83
C THR A 156 19.60 -4.60 -1.33
N VAL A 157 18.53 -4.49 -2.10
CA VAL A 157 17.40 -3.60 -1.80
C VAL A 157 16.14 -4.44 -1.74
N ARG A 158 15.56 -4.55 -0.55
CA ARG A 158 14.38 -5.37 -0.30
C ARG A 158 13.10 -4.55 -0.37
N TRP A 159 12.11 -5.05 -1.11
CA TRP A 159 10.74 -4.53 -1.11
C TRP A 159 10.02 -5.00 0.16
N ASN A 160 10.25 -4.28 1.24
CA ASN A 160 9.63 -4.50 2.55
C ASN A 160 9.68 -3.19 3.32
N ASP A 161 8.61 -2.84 4.06
CA ASP A 161 8.52 -1.54 4.76
C ASP A 161 8.69 -0.34 3.80
N THR A 162 8.25 -0.52 2.56
CA THR A 162 8.39 0.47 1.49
C THR A 162 7.11 1.26 1.28
N VAL A 163 5.96 0.63 1.50
CA VAL A 163 4.64 1.23 1.30
C VAL A 163 4.01 1.47 2.65
N GLU A 164 3.67 2.72 2.93
CA GLU A 164 2.99 3.16 4.15
C GLU A 164 1.48 3.32 3.90
N ARG A 165 0.69 3.48 4.98
CA ARG A 165 -0.76 3.68 4.84
C ARG A 165 -1.09 4.94 4.03
N LEU A 166 -0.30 6.00 4.19
CA LEU A 166 -0.48 7.26 3.47
C LEU A 166 -0.31 7.07 1.96
N ASP A 167 0.67 6.27 1.53
CA ASP A 167 0.87 5.97 0.10
C ASP A 167 -0.39 5.33 -0.50
N MET A 168 -0.95 4.35 0.21
CA MET A 168 -2.17 3.66 -0.24
C MET A 168 -3.39 4.59 -0.27
N GLN A 169 -3.53 5.48 0.73
CA GLN A 169 -4.59 6.50 0.74
C GLN A 169 -4.46 7.47 -0.44
N MET A 170 -3.25 7.94 -0.74
CA MET A 170 -2.98 8.80 -1.89
C MET A 170 -3.28 8.08 -3.21
N TYR A 171 -2.84 6.83 -3.33
CA TYR A 171 -3.11 5.99 -4.50
C TYR A 171 -4.60 5.86 -4.75
N ILE A 172 -5.36 5.43 -3.73
CA ILE A 172 -6.81 5.25 -3.83
C ILE A 172 -7.52 6.58 -4.08
N GLY A 173 -7.02 7.69 -3.52
CA GLY A 173 -7.51 9.04 -3.81
C GLY A 173 -7.38 9.45 -5.28
N SER A 174 -6.41 8.88 -6.01
CA SER A 174 -6.22 9.10 -7.45
C SER A 174 -7.14 8.23 -8.33
N LEU A 175 -7.77 7.19 -7.77
CA LEU A 175 -8.66 6.31 -8.51
C LEU A 175 -10.02 6.97 -8.73
N GLN A 176 -10.56 6.79 -9.93
CA GLN A 176 -11.95 7.15 -10.23
C GLN A 176 -12.87 6.07 -9.67
N LEU A 177 -13.44 6.36 -8.51
CA LEU A 177 -14.29 5.45 -7.76
C LEU A 177 -15.77 5.74 -8.04
N ALA A 178 -16.54 4.69 -8.36
CA ALA A 178 -17.98 4.75 -8.57
C ALA A 178 -18.77 4.36 -7.30
N TYR A 179 -18.32 4.81 -6.12
CA TYR A 179 -18.94 4.48 -4.84
C TYR A 179 -19.61 5.70 -4.22
N GLY A 180 -20.83 5.49 -3.72
CA GLY A 180 -21.56 6.48 -2.94
C GLY A 180 -21.97 7.72 -3.73
N GLU A 181 -23.10 8.30 -3.33
CA GLU A 181 -23.57 9.55 -3.94
C GLU A 181 -22.97 10.76 -3.22
N SER A 182 -22.64 10.62 -1.94
CA SER A 182 -22.07 11.68 -1.12
C SER A 182 -20.54 11.61 -0.98
N LYS A 183 -19.95 12.76 -0.62
CA LYS A 183 -18.52 12.85 -0.26
C LYS A 183 -18.17 11.97 0.96
N LEU A 184 -19.08 11.82 1.92
CA LEU A 184 -18.85 11.01 3.12
C LEU A 184 -18.75 9.52 2.77
N GLU A 185 -19.68 9.02 1.95
CA GLU A 185 -19.64 7.64 1.46
C GLU A 185 -18.35 7.35 0.70
N GLN A 186 -17.96 8.26 -0.22
CA GLN A 186 -16.71 8.16 -0.95
C GLN A 186 -15.49 8.14 -0.02
N GLN A 187 -15.46 8.99 1.01
CA GLN A 187 -14.37 9.00 2.00
C GLN A 187 -14.30 7.68 2.76
N VAL A 188 -15.43 7.16 3.27
CA VAL A 188 -15.46 5.87 3.97
C VAL A 188 -14.99 4.74 3.06
N ALA A 189 -15.46 4.70 1.81
CA ALA A 189 -15.06 3.69 0.84
C ALA A 189 -13.54 3.72 0.57
N ARG A 190 -12.96 4.91 0.39
CA ARG A 190 -11.51 5.07 0.18
C ARG A 190 -10.70 4.58 1.38
N HIS A 191 -11.12 4.93 2.60
CA HIS A 191 -10.46 4.48 3.83
C HIS A 191 -10.59 2.97 4.02
N LEU A 192 -11.76 2.37 3.70
CA LEU A 192 -11.95 0.92 3.74
C LEU A 192 -11.00 0.23 2.77
N MET A 193 -10.94 0.67 1.52
CA MET A 193 -10.00 0.12 0.53
C MET A 193 -8.56 0.25 1.02
N ALA A 194 -8.16 1.39 1.59
CA ALA A 194 -6.79 1.60 2.04
C ALA A 194 -6.39 0.64 3.17
N GLU A 195 -7.26 0.48 4.18
CA GLU A 195 -7.00 -0.43 5.31
C GLU A 195 -7.11 -1.91 4.91
N LEU A 196 -7.90 -2.24 3.88
CA LEU A 196 -7.99 -3.60 3.37
C LEU A 196 -6.79 -3.95 2.47
N SER A 197 -6.36 -3.03 1.60
CA SER A 197 -5.28 -3.26 0.66
C SER A 197 -3.89 -3.17 1.27
N LEU A 198 -3.71 -2.32 2.29
CA LEU A 198 -2.43 -2.07 2.96
C LEU A 198 -1.34 -1.69 1.95
N TRP A 199 -0.46 -2.62 1.57
CA TRP A 199 0.61 -2.41 0.58
C TRP A 199 0.26 -2.93 -0.82
N ASP A 200 -0.78 -3.76 -0.95
CA ASP A 200 -1.12 -4.45 -2.20
C ASP A 200 -1.96 -3.55 -3.09
N ARG A 201 -1.28 -2.91 -4.05
CA ARG A 201 -1.88 -2.08 -5.09
C ARG A 201 -2.90 -2.85 -5.93
N ASP A 202 -2.64 -4.12 -6.23
CA ASP A 202 -3.49 -4.90 -7.11
C ASP A 202 -4.79 -5.28 -6.37
N LEU A 203 -4.72 -5.50 -5.04
CA LEU A 203 -5.92 -5.61 -4.21
C LEU A 203 -6.72 -4.31 -4.19
N ALA A 204 -6.07 -3.14 -4.14
CA ALA A 204 -6.78 -1.85 -4.21
C ALA A 204 -7.54 -1.68 -5.53
N LEU A 205 -6.93 -2.05 -6.66
CA LEU A 205 -7.58 -2.05 -7.97
C LEU A 205 -8.72 -3.07 -8.04
N PHE A 206 -8.49 -4.28 -7.50
CA PHE A 206 -9.50 -5.33 -7.43
C PHE A 206 -10.72 -4.84 -6.65
N LEU A 207 -10.53 -4.28 -5.45
CA LEU A 207 -11.62 -3.76 -4.63
C LEU A 207 -12.31 -2.58 -5.27
N ALA A 208 -11.58 -1.66 -5.93
CA ALA A 208 -12.18 -0.52 -6.64
C ALA A 208 -13.15 -0.94 -7.77
N GLY A 209 -12.98 -2.15 -8.31
CA GLY A 209 -13.88 -2.72 -9.33
C GLY A 209 -15.09 -3.48 -8.77
N ARG A 210 -15.25 -3.60 -7.44
CA ARG A 210 -16.33 -4.39 -6.81
C ARG A 210 -17.57 -3.56 -6.49
N SER A 211 -18.66 -4.21 -6.14
CA SER A 211 -19.85 -3.50 -5.66
C SER A 211 -19.63 -2.89 -4.26
N GLU A 212 -20.42 -1.88 -3.90
CA GLU A 212 -20.40 -1.33 -2.53
C GLU A 212 -20.69 -2.39 -1.48
N GLN A 213 -21.63 -3.29 -1.75
CA GLN A 213 -21.96 -4.38 -0.84
C GLN A 213 -20.75 -5.28 -0.55
N GLU A 214 -19.95 -5.58 -1.58
CA GLU A 214 -18.72 -6.36 -1.42
C GLU A 214 -17.63 -5.58 -0.67
N LEU A 215 -17.57 -4.25 -0.78
CA LEU A 215 -16.59 -3.48 0.00
C LEU A 215 -16.92 -3.48 1.50
N PHE A 216 -18.20 -3.38 1.87
CA PHE A 216 -18.65 -3.44 3.26
C PHE A 216 -18.79 -4.86 3.81
N HIS A 217 -18.73 -5.88 2.95
CA HIS A 217 -18.70 -7.30 3.31
C HIS A 217 -17.67 -8.05 2.45
N PRO A 218 -16.36 -7.80 2.67
CA PRO A 218 -15.32 -8.15 1.72
C PRO A 218 -14.87 -9.61 1.81
N GLU A 219 -15.38 -10.40 2.75
CA GLU A 219 -14.89 -11.74 3.03
C GLU A 219 -14.86 -12.62 1.78
N ARG A 220 -15.96 -12.62 1.01
CA ARG A 220 -16.06 -13.43 -0.21
C ARG A 220 -15.12 -12.93 -1.31
N ALA A 221 -15.10 -11.62 -1.57
CA ALA A 221 -14.26 -11.02 -2.60
C ALA A 221 -12.76 -11.20 -2.28
N LEU A 222 -12.40 -11.13 -0.99
CA LEU A 222 -11.05 -11.38 -0.52
C LEU A 222 -10.63 -12.85 -0.66
N VAL A 223 -11.53 -13.81 -0.41
CA VAL A 223 -11.25 -15.23 -0.67
C VAL A 223 -11.08 -15.50 -2.18
N GLU A 224 -11.89 -14.86 -3.03
CA GLU A 224 -11.75 -14.92 -4.48
C GLU A 224 -10.38 -14.41 -4.92
N TYR A 225 -9.96 -13.23 -4.45
CA TYR A 225 -8.64 -12.66 -4.71
C TYR A 225 -7.49 -13.59 -4.27
N ALA A 226 -7.58 -14.18 -3.07
CA ALA A 226 -6.60 -15.16 -2.61
C ALA A 226 -6.53 -16.39 -3.53
N GLY A 227 -7.67 -16.83 -4.06
CA GLY A 227 -7.76 -17.92 -5.03
C GLY A 227 -7.08 -17.59 -6.36
N GLU A 228 -7.27 -16.37 -6.89
CA GLU A 228 -6.58 -15.88 -8.09
C GLU A 228 -5.06 -15.85 -7.92
N ARG A 229 -4.58 -15.57 -6.70
CA ARG A 229 -3.15 -15.61 -6.33
C ARG A 229 -2.62 -17.02 -6.07
N GLY A 230 -3.44 -18.06 -6.16
CA GLY A 230 -3.05 -19.45 -5.86
C GLY A 230 -2.66 -19.67 -4.39
N TRP A 231 -3.13 -18.83 -3.47
CA TRP A 231 -2.84 -18.97 -2.04
C TRP A 231 -3.60 -20.17 -1.45
N GLN A 232 -2.99 -20.83 -0.47
CA GLN A 232 -3.57 -22.00 0.20
C GLN A 232 -3.64 -21.77 1.71
N PRO A 233 -4.71 -22.21 2.39
CA PRO A 233 -4.84 -22.11 3.84
C PRO A 233 -3.92 -23.12 4.52
N ARG A 234 -2.70 -22.69 4.84
CA ARG A 234 -1.69 -23.49 5.55
C ARG A 234 -0.81 -22.59 6.41
N ALA A 235 -0.24 -23.17 7.46
CA ALA A 235 0.86 -22.54 8.18
C ALA A 235 2.02 -22.31 7.20
N VAL A 236 2.44 -21.06 7.08
CA VAL A 236 3.58 -20.63 6.28
C VAL A 236 4.54 -19.92 7.21
N ASP A 237 5.84 -20.16 7.05
CA ASP A 237 6.83 -19.32 7.71
C ASP A 237 6.79 -17.89 7.13
N LEU A 238 7.38 -16.94 7.86
CA LEU A 238 7.30 -15.54 7.52
C LEU A 238 8.00 -15.18 6.20
N GLU A 239 9.11 -15.85 5.88
CA GLU A 239 9.88 -15.54 4.67
C GLU A 239 9.11 -16.01 3.43
N LEU A 240 8.54 -17.22 3.51
CA LEU A 240 7.65 -17.74 2.48
C LEU A 240 6.40 -16.87 2.33
N ALA A 241 5.81 -16.44 3.45
CA ALA A 241 4.64 -15.55 3.43
C ALA A 241 4.96 -14.21 2.75
N TRP A 242 6.09 -13.58 3.08
CA TRP A 242 6.54 -12.35 2.42
C TRP A 242 6.80 -12.57 0.92
N SER A 243 7.52 -13.64 0.56
CA SER A 243 7.83 -13.94 -0.84
C SER A 243 6.57 -14.14 -1.68
N LYS A 244 5.47 -14.64 -1.08
CA LYS A 244 4.18 -14.80 -1.76
C LYS A 244 3.27 -13.57 -1.67
N GLY A 245 3.73 -12.48 -1.07
CA GLY A 245 2.93 -11.27 -0.85
C GLY A 245 1.85 -11.40 0.23
N MET A 246 1.88 -12.46 1.04
CA MET A 246 0.90 -12.71 2.12
C MET A 246 1.19 -11.91 3.39
N ALA A 247 2.43 -11.47 3.58
CA ALA A 247 2.87 -10.73 4.75
C ALA A 247 3.84 -9.63 4.38
N PHE A 248 3.79 -8.49 5.07
CA PHE A 248 4.63 -7.33 4.76
C PHE A 248 4.79 -6.46 6.00
N ARG A 249 5.87 -5.69 6.07
CA ARG A 249 6.00 -4.64 7.09
C ARG A 249 5.36 -3.35 6.60
N VAL A 250 4.42 -2.82 7.37
CA VAL A 250 3.81 -1.51 7.13
C VAL A 250 4.03 -0.69 8.40
N GLU A 251 4.77 0.41 8.29
CA GLU A 251 5.08 1.29 9.43
C GLU A 251 5.73 0.48 10.57
N GLU A 252 6.78 -0.28 10.24
CA GLU A 252 7.54 -1.17 11.13
C GLU A 252 6.77 -2.40 11.67
N ARG A 253 5.46 -2.47 11.46
CA ARG A 253 4.60 -3.56 11.96
C ARG A 253 4.43 -4.65 10.92
N LEU A 254 4.55 -5.90 11.36
CA LEU A 254 4.20 -7.03 10.52
C LEU A 254 2.68 -7.10 10.35
N GLU A 255 2.22 -6.98 9.12
CA GLU A 255 0.81 -7.09 8.76
C GLU A 255 0.60 -8.28 7.82
N TRP A 256 -0.49 -9.00 8.03
CA TRP A 256 -0.95 -10.06 7.13
C TRP A 256 -1.87 -9.50 6.06
N HIS A 257 -1.82 -10.03 4.86
CA HIS A 257 -2.65 -9.58 3.77
C HIS A 257 -4.14 -9.86 4.05
N SER A 258 -5.04 -8.93 3.73
CA SER A 258 -6.47 -9.09 4.05
C SER A 258 -7.10 -10.31 3.39
N ALA A 259 -6.69 -10.64 2.15
CA ALA A 259 -7.13 -11.85 1.47
C ALA A 259 -6.66 -13.14 2.17
N TRP A 260 -5.46 -13.11 2.76
CA TRP A 260 -4.96 -14.24 3.55
C TRP A 260 -5.75 -14.40 4.85
N LEU A 261 -6.10 -13.30 5.52
CA LEU A 261 -6.94 -13.32 6.71
C LEU A 261 -8.33 -13.91 6.43
N ALA A 262 -8.96 -13.48 5.33
CA ALA A 262 -10.28 -13.98 4.93
C ALA A 262 -10.25 -15.49 4.66
N MET A 263 -9.25 -15.95 3.89
CA MET A 263 -9.06 -17.36 3.56
C MET A 263 -8.82 -18.25 4.79
N ASN A 264 -8.12 -17.74 5.82
CA ASN A 264 -7.87 -18.48 7.06
C ASN A 264 -8.95 -18.27 8.13
N GLY A 265 -10.02 -17.52 7.83
CA GLY A 265 -11.13 -17.28 8.76
C GLY A 265 -10.80 -16.32 9.91
N ASP A 266 -9.70 -15.55 9.84
CA ASP A 266 -9.40 -14.51 10.82
C ASP A 266 -10.21 -13.23 10.55
N LEU A 267 -11.52 -13.36 10.76
CA LEU A 267 -12.48 -12.28 10.55
C LEU A 267 -12.35 -11.20 11.63
N ALA A 268 -11.72 -11.49 12.76
CA ALA A 268 -11.54 -10.52 13.84
C ALA A 268 -10.55 -9.43 13.43
N GLN A 269 -9.41 -9.79 12.84
CA GLN A 269 -8.44 -8.81 12.35
C GLN A 269 -9.00 -8.01 11.17
N LEU A 270 -9.74 -8.64 10.25
CA LEU A 270 -10.43 -7.94 9.15
C LEU A 270 -11.45 -6.92 9.65
N ARG A 271 -12.32 -7.32 10.58
CA ARG A 271 -13.29 -6.40 11.20
C ARG A 271 -12.61 -5.23 11.89
N ARG A 272 -11.47 -5.47 12.53
CA ARG A 272 -10.68 -4.41 13.16
C ARG A 272 -10.16 -3.38 12.15
N ARG A 273 -9.69 -3.82 10.98
CA ARG A 273 -9.25 -2.93 9.89
C ARG A 273 -10.40 -2.10 9.35
N MET A 274 -11.53 -2.75 9.07
CA MET A 274 -12.73 -2.06 8.61
C MET A 274 -13.26 -1.05 9.63
N TRP A 275 -13.26 -1.42 10.91
CA TRP A 275 -13.62 -0.51 12.00
C TRP A 275 -12.67 0.69 12.09
N ALA A 276 -11.36 0.46 11.99
CA ALA A 276 -10.36 1.53 12.03
C ALA A 276 -10.57 2.52 10.87
N ALA A 277 -10.79 2.01 9.65
CA ALA A 277 -11.14 2.82 8.49
C ALA A 277 -12.38 3.68 8.72
N GLN A 278 -13.45 3.08 9.25
CA GLN A 278 -14.71 3.79 9.52
C GLN A 278 -14.54 4.85 10.60
N VAL A 279 -13.89 4.53 11.73
CA VAL A 279 -13.70 5.49 12.82
C VAL A 279 -12.87 6.70 12.40
N ALA A 280 -11.84 6.49 11.56
CA ALA A 280 -10.99 7.58 11.04
C ALA A 280 -11.79 8.66 10.31
N VAL A 281 -12.91 8.30 9.68
CA VAL A 281 -13.79 9.23 8.93
C VAL A 281 -14.99 9.65 9.77
N LEU A 282 -15.66 8.69 10.41
CA LEU A 282 -16.98 8.89 10.99
C LEU A 282 -16.94 9.59 12.34
N PHE A 283 -15.92 9.41 13.17
CA PHE A 283 -15.85 10.11 14.45
C PHE A 283 -15.69 11.63 14.27
N PRO A 284 -14.76 12.12 13.42
CA PRO A 284 -14.71 13.55 13.11
C PRO A 284 -16.03 14.09 12.56
N HIS A 285 -16.67 13.35 11.64
CA HIS A 285 -17.94 13.77 11.05
C HIS A 285 -19.08 13.83 12.07
N LEU A 286 -19.23 12.80 12.91
CA LEU A 286 -20.20 12.77 14.00
C LEU A 286 -19.98 13.92 14.98
N GLU A 287 -18.73 14.24 15.31
CA GLU A 287 -18.42 15.34 16.22
C GLU A 287 -18.82 16.71 15.64
N LEU A 288 -18.57 16.93 14.34
CA LEU A 288 -19.03 18.12 13.64
C LEU A 288 -20.57 18.22 13.65
N LEU A 289 -21.27 17.11 13.38
CA LEU A 289 -22.74 17.06 13.46
C LEU A 289 -23.25 17.36 14.87
N ARG A 290 -22.56 16.86 15.91
CA ARG A 290 -22.90 17.13 17.32
C ARG A 290 -22.83 18.62 17.62
N HIS A 291 -21.76 19.29 17.22
CA HIS A 291 -21.62 20.75 17.40
C HIS A 291 -22.72 21.52 16.66
N LYS A 292 -22.99 21.20 15.38
CA LYS A 292 -24.07 21.85 14.61
C LYS A 292 -25.44 21.68 15.26
N LEU A 293 -25.72 20.49 15.80
CA LEU A 293 -26.95 20.24 16.54
C LEU A 293 -27.04 21.13 17.77
N LEU A 294 -25.96 21.25 18.54
CA LEU A 294 -25.89 22.12 19.72
C LEU A 294 -26.03 23.60 19.37
N GLU A 295 -25.54 24.06 18.22
CA GLU A 295 -25.80 25.43 17.74
C GLU A 295 -27.30 25.64 17.47
N LEU A 296 -27.96 24.67 16.84
CA LEU A 296 -29.38 24.74 16.49
C LEU A 296 -30.29 24.74 17.73
N ILE A 297 -30.01 23.85 18.69
CA ILE A 297 -30.92 23.63 19.84
C ILE A 297 -30.42 24.25 21.15
N GLY A 298 -29.15 24.63 21.21
CA GLY A 298 -28.48 25.14 22.41
C GLY A 298 -29.19 26.32 23.08
N PRO A 299 -29.73 27.31 22.35
CA PRO A 299 -30.51 28.39 22.94
C PRO A 299 -31.74 27.93 23.74
N GLN A 300 -32.19 26.68 23.53
CA GLN A 300 -33.36 26.09 24.18
C GLN A 300 -32.97 25.19 25.37
N ILE A 301 -31.68 24.90 25.56
CA ILE A 301 -31.18 24.02 26.62
C ILE A 301 -30.85 24.85 27.86
N ALA A 302 -31.52 24.56 28.98
CA ALA A 302 -31.16 25.09 30.28
C ALA A 302 -30.08 24.23 30.94
N LEU A 303 -28.97 24.85 31.36
CA LEU A 303 -27.89 24.21 32.11
C LEU A 303 -28.09 24.38 33.63
N PRO A 304 -27.62 23.41 34.45
CA PRO A 304 -26.95 22.17 34.05
C PRO A 304 -27.90 21.09 33.53
N VAL A 305 -27.43 20.25 32.61
CA VAL A 305 -28.10 19.02 32.21
C VAL A 305 -27.55 17.87 33.04
N TYR A 306 -28.42 17.09 33.68
CA TYR A 306 -28.02 15.94 34.49
C TYR A 306 -28.06 14.66 33.67
N ASP A 307 -27.00 13.85 33.74
CA ASP A 307 -26.98 12.52 33.13
C ASP A 307 -27.74 11.48 33.98
N GLU A 308 -27.83 10.24 33.47
CA GLU A 308 -28.54 9.13 34.13
C GLU A 308 -27.95 8.75 35.51
N LYS A 309 -26.70 9.14 35.78
CA LYS A 309 -26.01 8.90 37.06
C LYS A 309 -26.05 10.14 37.97
N GLY A 310 -26.72 11.21 37.56
CA GLY A 310 -26.83 12.45 38.31
C GLY A 310 -25.63 13.38 38.19
N TYR A 311 -24.70 13.15 37.25
CA TYR A 311 -23.62 14.09 37.00
C TYR A 311 -24.15 15.34 36.27
N ALA A 312 -23.81 16.51 36.80
CA ALA A 312 -24.17 17.79 36.20
C ALA A 312 -23.19 18.16 35.09
N VAL A 313 -23.69 18.30 33.86
CA VAL A 313 -22.97 18.86 32.72
C VAL A 313 -23.27 20.35 32.66
N ASN A 314 -22.23 21.17 32.83
CA ASN A 314 -22.36 22.63 32.97
C ASN A 314 -21.95 23.39 31.70
N ASP A 315 -21.39 22.70 30.70
CA ASP A 315 -21.05 23.26 29.41
C ASP A 315 -21.92 22.63 28.32
N LEU A 316 -22.47 23.46 27.44
CA LEU A 316 -23.24 23.02 26.29
C LEU A 316 -22.39 22.10 25.38
N PHE A 317 -21.10 22.39 25.20
CA PHE A 317 -20.21 21.62 24.33
C PHE A 317 -19.79 20.27 24.90
N GLU A 318 -19.99 20.04 26.20
CA GLU A 318 -19.81 18.72 26.85
C GLU A 318 -21.03 17.79 26.62
N LEU A 319 -22.11 18.28 26.02
CA LEU A 319 -23.30 17.46 25.77
C LEU A 319 -23.08 16.46 24.63
N GLU A 320 -22.98 15.19 25.00
CA GLU A 320 -23.06 14.03 24.11
C GLU A 320 -24.42 13.86 23.41
N PHE A 321 -24.47 13.12 22.29
CA PHE A 321 -25.70 12.80 21.55
C PHE A 321 -26.82 12.21 22.41
N ARG A 322 -26.49 11.47 23.46
CA ARG A 322 -27.49 10.93 24.40
C ARG A 322 -28.26 12.03 25.13
N HIS A 323 -27.58 13.12 25.50
CA HIS A 323 -28.20 14.25 26.18
C HIS A 323 -29.07 15.05 25.20
N ILE A 324 -28.56 15.29 23.99
CA ILE A 324 -29.29 15.95 22.89
C ILE A 324 -30.58 15.18 22.57
N TYR A 325 -30.49 13.86 22.38
CA TYR A 325 -31.65 13.00 22.13
C TYR A 325 -32.68 13.07 23.28
N TYR A 326 -32.21 13.01 24.52
CA TYR A 326 -33.09 13.04 25.68
C TYR A 326 -33.81 14.38 25.81
N PHE A 327 -33.11 15.50 25.59
CA PHE A 327 -33.70 16.83 25.55
C PHE A 327 -34.79 16.92 24.46
N LEU A 328 -34.46 16.51 23.23
CA LEU A 328 -35.39 16.55 22.10
C LEU A 328 -36.61 15.66 22.31
N SER A 329 -36.43 14.45 22.87
CA SER A 329 -37.53 13.51 23.10
C SER A 329 -38.47 13.95 24.23
N ARG A 330 -37.96 14.69 25.23
CA ARG A 330 -38.79 15.28 26.31
C ARG A 330 -39.50 16.57 25.91
N GLY A 331 -38.97 17.31 24.94
CA GLY A 331 -39.62 18.52 24.39
C GLY A 331 -40.98 18.26 23.73
N GLY A 332 -41.33 16.99 23.46
CA GLY A 332 -42.64 16.62 22.90
C GLY A 332 -42.84 17.17 21.49
N ALA A 333 -44.02 17.72 21.20
CA ALA A 333 -44.42 18.20 19.87
C ALA A 333 -43.64 19.44 19.36
N HIS A 334 -42.71 20.00 20.15
CA HIS A 334 -41.93 21.18 19.78
C HIS A 334 -40.80 20.89 18.79
N HIS A 335 -40.41 19.62 18.65
CA HIS A 335 -39.34 19.23 17.73
C HIS A 335 -39.87 18.30 16.63
N PRO A 336 -39.43 18.49 15.37
CA PRO A 336 -39.82 17.62 14.27
C PRO A 336 -39.42 16.15 14.53
N PRO A 337 -40.33 15.17 14.36
CA PRO A 337 -40.03 13.76 14.60
C PRO A 337 -38.80 13.24 13.83
N GLN A 338 -38.54 13.79 12.64
CA GLN A 338 -37.40 13.45 11.80
C GLN A 338 -36.08 13.83 12.48
N LEU A 339 -36.01 14.99 13.14
CA LEU A 339 -34.82 15.43 13.88
C LEU A 339 -34.57 14.51 15.08
N VAL A 340 -35.61 14.20 15.84
CA VAL A 340 -35.50 13.30 17.01
C VAL A 340 -35.01 11.91 16.59
N SER A 341 -35.58 11.36 15.51
CA SER A 341 -35.19 10.08 14.94
C SER A 341 -33.74 10.09 14.45
N TYR A 342 -33.33 11.16 13.77
CA TYR A 342 -31.97 11.30 13.25
C TYR A 342 -30.94 11.36 14.38
N VAL A 343 -31.15 12.21 15.40
CA VAL A 343 -30.24 12.30 16.56
C VAL A 343 -30.16 10.97 17.32
N ASN A 344 -31.27 10.23 17.42
CA ASN A 344 -31.24 8.88 17.99
C ASN A 344 -30.36 7.94 17.17
N GLU A 345 -30.40 8.02 15.84
CA GLU A 345 -29.58 7.19 14.97
C GLU A 345 -28.10 7.57 15.07
N LEU A 346 -27.76 8.88 15.12
CA LEU A 346 -26.38 9.33 15.40
C LEU A 346 -25.85 8.76 16.72
N ARG A 347 -26.67 8.82 17.78
CA ARG A 347 -26.36 8.24 19.09
C ARG A 347 -26.08 6.73 18.99
N ARG A 348 -26.92 6.00 18.25
CA ARG A 348 -26.77 4.55 18.06
C ARG A 348 -25.50 4.23 17.30
N ILE A 349 -25.26 4.92 16.17
CA ILE A 349 -24.08 4.75 15.33
C ILE A 349 -22.80 5.02 16.11
N ARG A 350 -22.72 6.15 16.83
CA ARG A 350 -21.57 6.48 17.69
C ARG A 350 -21.29 5.38 18.70
N ASN A 351 -22.32 4.90 19.39
CA ASN A 351 -22.16 3.82 20.37
C ASN A 351 -21.74 2.50 19.71
N TRP A 352 -22.28 2.18 18.54
CA TRP A 352 -21.93 0.99 17.77
C TRP A 352 -20.44 0.96 17.44
N LEU A 353 -19.92 2.07 16.90
CA LEU A 353 -18.50 2.27 16.60
C LEU A 353 -17.64 2.25 17.87
N ALA A 354 -18.07 2.86 18.97
CA ALA A 354 -17.34 2.83 20.24
C ALA A 354 -17.18 1.40 20.80
N HIS A 355 -18.07 0.48 20.42
CA HIS A 355 -18.01 -0.95 20.75
C HIS A 355 -17.29 -1.80 19.70
N LEU A 356 -16.42 -1.20 18.87
CA LEU A 356 -15.61 -1.88 17.85
C LEU A 356 -16.42 -2.59 16.75
N ASN A 357 -17.67 -2.21 16.56
CA ASN A 357 -18.49 -2.79 15.52
C ASN A 357 -18.38 -1.99 14.21
N VAL A 358 -18.43 -2.72 13.10
CA VAL A 358 -18.44 -2.17 11.73
C VAL A 358 -19.88 -1.84 11.32
N LEU A 359 -20.05 -0.71 10.64
CA LEU A 359 -21.31 -0.26 10.06
C LEU A 359 -21.46 -0.74 8.61
N GLY A 360 -22.70 -0.93 8.16
CA GLY A 360 -23.00 -1.20 6.75
C GLY A 360 -23.23 0.09 5.95
N ALA A 361 -23.31 -0.03 4.63
CA ALA A 361 -23.52 1.10 3.71
C ALA A 361 -24.76 1.95 4.08
N GLU A 362 -25.88 1.34 4.47
CA GLU A 362 -27.10 2.06 4.87
C GLU A 362 -26.90 3.01 6.05
N ASN A 363 -26.07 2.62 7.04
CA ASN A 363 -25.76 3.49 8.16
C ASN A 363 -24.97 4.71 7.70
N ILE A 364 -24.04 4.52 6.75
CA ILE A 364 -23.23 5.61 6.19
C ILE A 364 -24.11 6.55 5.35
N ARG A 365 -25.02 6.01 4.53
CA ARG A 365 -26.00 6.82 3.78
C ARG A 365 -26.92 7.62 4.69
N THR A 366 -27.30 7.05 5.82
CA THR A 366 -28.09 7.77 6.82
C THR A 366 -27.31 8.97 7.38
N LEU A 367 -26.02 8.81 7.68
CA LEU A 367 -25.17 9.92 8.12
C LEU A 367 -25.02 11.00 7.04
N ALA A 368 -24.79 10.57 5.80
CA ALA A 368 -24.56 11.44 4.66
C ALA A 368 -25.78 12.28 4.25
N ASN A 369 -26.99 11.87 4.64
CA ASN A 369 -28.23 12.52 4.26
C ASN A 369 -28.96 13.05 5.51
N PRO A 370 -28.44 14.10 6.16
CA PRO A 370 -29.11 14.69 7.31
C PRO A 370 -30.49 15.28 6.91
N PRO A 371 -31.46 15.35 7.84
CA PRO A 371 -32.71 16.05 7.61
C PRO A 371 -32.48 17.48 7.10
N ARG A 372 -33.35 17.96 6.21
CA ARG A 372 -33.23 19.28 5.54
C ARG A 372 -32.90 20.44 6.48
N MET A 373 -33.47 20.46 7.69
CA MET A 373 -33.21 21.51 8.68
C MET A 373 -31.74 21.58 9.14
N ILE A 374 -31.03 20.45 9.12
CA ILE A 374 -29.59 20.41 9.38
C ILE A 374 -28.83 20.72 8.09
N ALA A 375 -29.30 20.23 6.94
CA ALA A 375 -28.68 20.51 5.63
C ALA A 375 -28.64 22.02 5.31
N GLU A 376 -29.68 22.77 5.66
CA GLU A 376 -29.74 24.24 5.48
C GLU A 376 -28.70 24.98 6.33
N LEU A 377 -28.20 24.39 7.42
CA LEU A 377 -27.06 24.91 8.16
C LEU A 377 -25.72 24.61 7.47
N GLU A 378 -25.66 23.61 6.59
CA GLU A 378 -24.44 23.24 5.87
C GLU A 378 -24.16 24.18 4.68
N GLU A 379 -25.20 24.60 3.95
CA GLU A 379 -25.07 25.54 2.81
C GLU A 379 -24.57 26.94 3.22
N PHE A 380 -24.65 27.31 4.50
CA PHE A 380 -24.12 28.59 4.99
C PHE A 380 -22.64 28.54 5.38
N ALA A 381 -22.03 27.35 5.46
CA ALA A 381 -20.67 27.15 5.97
C ALA A 381 -19.65 26.65 4.93
N SER A 382 -20.11 26.34 3.70
CA SER A 382 -19.29 26.05 2.52
C SER A 382 -19.28 27.22 1.57
#